data_AF-A0A085NSV4-F1
#
_entry.id   AF-A0A085NSV4-F1
#
_cell.length_a   1.000
_cell.length_b   1.000
_cell.length_c   1.000
_cell.angle_alpha   90.00
_cell.angle_beta   90.00
_cell.angle_gamma   90.00
#
_symmetry.space_group_name_H-M   'P 1'
#
loop_
_entity.id
_entity.type
_entity.pdbx_description
1 polymer ?
#
loop_
_entity_poly.entity_id
_entity_poly.type
_entity_poly.pdbx_seq_one_letter_code
_entity_poly.pdbx_strand_id
1 'polypeptide(L)'
;MESVRAELEEYRRQKTIVSQRQEKPIENAIIKEQCEEPVKQIDEEVVEQSECAVVKPTLVDRLQNILFYTLLWLLLLSVAIYAEFGCVYALLSAFVILWLNTSRRKKPNEAQQHQLSAYSVFNPNCERLPGQITAEHFEDMYRRGGGLI
;
A
#
# COMPACT_ATOMS: atom_id res chain seq x y z
N MET A 1 41.98 -20.48 -1.24
CA MET A 1 41.39 -19.40 -0.40
C MET A 1 41.28 -18.08 -1.15
N GLU A 2 42.25 -17.72 -1.99
CA GLU A 2 42.23 -16.47 -2.77
C GLU A 2 41.21 -16.48 -3.91
N SER A 3 41.04 -17.62 -4.60
CA SER A 3 40.05 -17.79 -5.67
C SER A 3 38.61 -17.54 -5.21
N VAL A 4 38.24 -18.05 -4.03
CA VAL A 4 36.91 -17.87 -3.44
C VAL A 4 36.63 -16.41 -3.07
N ARG A 5 37.67 -15.67 -2.66
CA ARG A 5 37.56 -14.23 -2.35
C ARG A 5 37.33 -13.41 -3.62
N ALA A 6 38.01 -13.74 -4.71
CA ALA A 6 37.82 -13.09 -6.01
C ALA A 6 36.39 -13.33 -6.54
N GLU A 7 35.87 -14.56 -6.43
CA GLU A 7 34.51 -14.91 -6.85
C GLU A 7 33.43 -14.18 -6.01
N LEU A 8 33.66 -14.05 -4.70
CA LEU A 8 32.79 -13.27 -3.79
C LEU A 8 32.79 -11.76 -4.09
N GLU A 9 33.89 -11.22 -4.61
CA GLU A 9 33.99 -9.82 -5.01
C GLU A 9 33.25 -9.57 -6.33
N GLU A 10 33.37 -10.49 -7.30
CA GLU A 10 32.60 -10.46 -8.54
C GLU A 10 31.09 -10.54 -8.28
N TYR A 11 30.68 -11.45 -7.39
CA TYR A 11 29.28 -11.57 -6.97
C TYR A 11 28.76 -10.29 -6.31
N ARG A 12 29.56 -9.65 -5.43
CA ARG A 12 29.20 -8.36 -4.82
C ARG A 12 29.06 -7.25 -5.86
N ARG A 13 29.95 -7.19 -6.86
CA ARG A 13 29.86 -6.19 -7.94
C ARG A 13 28.60 -6.38 -8.78
N GLN A 14 28.29 -7.61 -9.19
CA GLN A 14 27.09 -7.90 -9.97
C GLN A 14 25.82 -7.51 -9.22
N LYS A 15 25.74 -7.81 -7.91
CA LYS A 15 24.60 -7.46 -7.08
C LYS A 15 24.36 -5.94 -7.01
N THR A 16 25.42 -5.14 -6.88
CA THR A 16 25.30 -3.67 -6.85
C THR A 16 24.80 -3.10 -8.17
N ILE A 17 25.26 -3.64 -9.30
CA ILE A 17 24.84 -3.20 -10.65
C ILE A 17 23.37 -3.53 -10.92
N VAL A 18 22.93 -4.73 -10.53
CA VAL A 18 21.51 -5.13 -10.67
C VAL A 18 20.62 -4.26 -9.78
N SER A 19 21.05 -3.96 -8.56
CA SER A 19 20.32 -3.07 -7.65
C SER A 19 20.18 -1.65 -8.22
N GLN A 20 21.24 -1.09 -8.82
CA GLN A 20 21.20 0.25 -9.42
C GLN A 20 20.41 0.31 -10.74
N ARG A 21 20.32 -0.78 -11.49
CA ARG A 21 19.50 -0.84 -12.71
C ARG A 21 18.00 -0.83 -12.40
N GLN A 22 17.59 -1.40 -11.27
CA GLN A 22 16.20 -1.38 -10.83
C GLN A 22 15.75 -0.03 -10.25
N GLU A 23 16.69 0.83 -9.88
CA GLU A 23 16.42 2.08 -9.15
C GLU A 23 16.31 3.34 -10.04
N LYS A 24 16.47 3.26 -11.37
CA LYS A 24 16.27 4.43 -12.27
C LYS A 24 14.79 4.56 -12.66
N PRO A 25 14.03 5.54 -12.13
CA PRO A 25 12.67 5.79 -12.55
C PRO A 25 12.68 6.76 -13.75
N ILE A 26 11.90 6.42 -14.77
CA ILE A 26 11.03 7.12 -15.73
C ILE A 26 10.96 8.69 -15.73
N GLU A 27 11.87 9.45 -15.13
CA GLU A 27 11.75 10.92 -14.98
C GLU A 27 12.09 11.72 -16.26
N ASN A 28 12.83 11.13 -17.20
CA ASN A 28 13.41 11.90 -18.32
C ASN A 28 12.59 11.91 -19.62
N ALA A 29 11.36 11.39 -19.62
CA ALA A 29 10.56 11.27 -20.84
C ALA A 29 9.51 12.37 -21.04
N ILE A 30 9.19 13.19 -20.01
CA ILE A 30 8.07 14.15 -20.08
C ILE A 30 8.54 15.57 -20.45
N ILE A 31 9.84 15.88 -20.37
CA ILE A 31 10.37 17.23 -20.64
C ILE A 31 11.11 17.21 -21.98
N LYS A 32 10.38 17.31 -23.10
CA LYS A 32 10.86 17.77 -24.42
C LYS A 32 9.74 17.68 -25.45
N GLU A 33 8.76 18.56 -25.35
CA GLU A 33 8.01 19.00 -26.53
C GLU A 33 7.49 20.42 -26.27
N GLN A 34 8.26 21.39 -26.76
CA GLN A 34 7.88 22.80 -26.80
C GLN A 34 8.47 23.38 -28.10
N CYS A 35 7.59 23.76 -29.03
CA CYS A 35 7.80 24.65 -30.18
C CYS A 35 6.46 25.43 -30.33
N GLU A 36 6.37 26.70 -29.90
CA GLU A 36 6.55 27.94 -30.72
C GLU A 36 5.21 28.33 -31.41
N GLU A 37 4.61 29.53 -31.40
CA GLU A 37 4.77 30.91 -30.87
C GLU A 37 3.42 31.66 -31.28
N PRO A 38 3.25 33.01 -31.31
CA PRO A 38 3.12 34.04 -30.27
C PRO A 38 1.76 34.85 -30.36
N VAL A 39 1.66 35.95 -29.57
CA VAL A 39 0.86 37.20 -29.81
C VAL A 39 -0.51 37.35 -29.10
N LYS A 40 -0.59 38.17 -28.02
CA LYS A 40 -1.01 39.61 -28.00
C LYS A 40 -1.29 40.09 -26.56
N GLN A 41 -0.68 41.21 -26.18
CA GLN A 41 -0.90 41.96 -24.93
C GLN A 41 -2.18 42.82 -25.03
N ILE A 42 -2.94 42.93 -23.94
CA ILE A 42 -3.73 44.12 -23.56
C ILE A 42 -3.76 44.19 -22.02
N ASP A 43 -3.29 45.32 -21.49
CA ASP A 43 -3.29 45.70 -20.07
C ASP A 43 -4.64 46.33 -19.67
N GLU A 44 -5.19 45.97 -18.51
CA GLU A 44 -5.83 46.87 -17.51
C GLU A 44 -6.55 46.07 -16.39
N GLU A 45 -6.57 46.68 -15.20
CA GLU A 45 -7.21 46.27 -13.93
C GLU A 45 -6.50 45.28 -13.00
N VAL A 46 -5.78 45.90 -12.06
CA VAL A 46 -5.55 45.50 -10.67
C VAL A 46 -6.71 44.66 -10.12
N VAL A 47 -6.48 43.36 -10.00
CA VAL A 47 -7.13 42.51 -9.00
C VAL A 47 -6.02 41.69 -8.36
N GLU A 48 -5.71 42.03 -7.10
CA GLU A 48 -4.97 41.19 -6.16
C GLU A 48 -5.72 39.85 -6.00
N GLN A 49 -5.52 38.94 -6.94
CA GLN A 49 -5.92 37.55 -6.82
C GLN A 49 -4.76 36.79 -6.23
N SER A 50 -4.84 36.61 -4.91
CA SER A 50 -4.10 35.61 -4.15
C SER A 50 -4.04 34.31 -4.96
N GLU A 51 -2.86 34.04 -5.50
CA GLU A 51 -2.49 32.76 -6.08
C GLU A 51 -2.71 31.72 -4.98
N CYS A 52 -3.79 30.95 -5.11
CA CYS A 52 -4.17 29.91 -4.17
C CYS A 52 -3.17 28.76 -4.34
N ALA A 53 -1.97 28.94 -3.79
CA ALA A 53 -0.97 27.91 -3.68
C ALA A 53 -1.64 26.73 -2.98
N VAL A 54 -1.78 25.61 -3.68
CA VAL A 54 -2.22 24.34 -3.10
C VAL A 54 -1.17 23.97 -2.04
N VAL A 55 -1.41 24.43 -0.81
CA VAL A 55 -0.55 24.16 0.35
C VAL A 55 -0.57 22.65 0.52
N LYS A 56 0.55 22.00 0.16
CA LYS A 56 0.76 20.59 0.47
C LYS A 56 0.55 20.47 1.98
N PRO A 57 -0.41 19.66 2.47
CA PRO A 57 -0.75 19.64 3.88
C PRO A 57 0.52 19.34 4.66
N THR A 58 0.89 20.26 5.54
CA THR A 58 2.13 20.12 6.29
C THR A 58 2.01 18.92 7.22
N LEU A 59 3.15 18.33 7.61
CA LEU A 59 3.13 17.25 8.61
C LEU A 59 2.52 17.73 9.93
N VAL A 60 2.65 19.03 10.22
CA VAL A 60 2.03 19.70 11.36
C VAL A 60 0.51 19.62 11.26
N ASP A 61 -0.10 19.93 10.11
CA ASP A 61 -1.55 19.83 9.92
C ASP A 61 -2.07 18.40 10.11
N ARG A 62 -1.31 17.41 9.63
CA ARG A 62 -1.67 15.99 9.83
C ARG A 62 -1.62 15.61 11.30
N LEU A 63 -0.56 16.02 11.99
CA LEU A 63 -0.38 15.72 13.41
C LEU A 63 -1.48 16.40 14.23
N GLN A 64 -1.77 17.67 13.96
CA GLN A 64 -2.85 18.43 14.59
C GLN A 64 -4.21 17.75 14.42
N ASN A 65 -4.53 17.32 13.20
CA ASN A 65 -5.77 16.60 12.94
C ASN A 65 -5.85 15.28 13.72
N ILE A 66 -4.77 14.48 13.73
CA ILE A 66 -4.73 13.23 14.51
C ILE A 66 -4.92 13.53 16.00
N LEU A 67 -4.20 14.52 16.53
CA LEU A 67 -4.33 14.89 17.94
C LEU A 67 -5.76 15.33 18.27
N PHE A 68 -6.38 16.17 17.45
CA PHE A 68 -7.77 16.61 17.64
C PHE A 68 -8.74 15.42 17.72
N TYR A 69 -8.68 14.49 16.76
CA TYR A 69 -9.54 13.30 16.77
C TYR A 69 -9.26 12.38 17.96
N THR A 70 -7.99 12.21 18.37
CA THR A 70 -7.65 11.39 19.54
C THR A 70 -8.12 12.00 20.85
N LEU A 71 -8.00 13.33 21.01
CA LEU A 71 -8.52 14.04 22.18
C LEU A 71 -10.04 13.98 22.24
N LEU A 72 -10.73 14.15 21.11
CA LEU A 72 -12.17 13.98 21.01
C LEU A 72 -12.59 12.57 21.44
N TRP A 73 -11.90 11.54 20.94
CA TRP A 73 -12.17 10.15 21.32
C TRP A 73 -11.96 9.89 22.82
N LEU A 74 -10.91 10.47 23.42
CA LEU A 74 -10.66 10.39 24.86
C LEU A 74 -11.70 11.13 25.68
N LEU A 75 -12.21 12.27 25.19
CA LEU A 75 -13.31 12.99 25.83
C LEU A 75 -14.57 12.13 25.88
N LEU A 76 -14.94 11.50 24.76
CA LEU A 76 -16.06 10.57 24.70
C LEU A 76 -15.85 9.36 25.62
N LEU A 77 -14.62 8.84 25.70
CA LEU A 77 -14.26 7.77 26.64
C LEU A 77 -14.46 8.21 28.10
N SER A 78 -14.06 9.43 28.45
CA SER A 78 -14.25 9.99 29.79
C SER A 78 -15.74 10.10 30.16
N VAL A 79 -16.56 10.59 29.22
CA VAL A 79 -18.02 10.63 29.38
C VAL A 79 -18.62 9.23 29.55
N ALA A 80 -18.13 8.24 28.79
CA ALA A 80 -18.59 6.86 28.89
C ALA A 80 -18.19 6.20 30.24
N ILE A 81 -17.02 6.54 30.79
CA ILE A 81 -16.61 6.10 32.13
C ILE A 81 -17.55 6.69 33.19
N TYR A 82 -17.91 7.97 33.07
CA TYR A 82 -18.89 8.59 33.97
C TYR A 82 -20.27 7.92 33.89
N ALA A 83 -20.66 7.46 32.70
CA ALA A 83 -21.90 6.70 32.50
C ALA A 83 -21.80 5.21 32.89
N GLU A 84 -20.68 4.75 33.48
CA GLU A 84 -20.38 3.34 33.82
C GLU A 84 -20.28 2.39 32.60
N PHE A 85 -20.45 2.89 31.38
CA PHE A 85 -20.36 2.14 30.12
C PHE A 85 -18.98 2.23 29.44
N GLY A 86 -17.94 2.68 30.16
CA GLY A 86 -16.59 2.88 29.61
C GLY A 86 -16.00 1.63 28.94
N CYS A 87 -16.21 0.45 29.53
CA CYS A 87 -15.74 -0.82 28.95
C CYS A 87 -16.38 -1.13 27.60
N VAL A 88 -17.68 -0.88 27.44
CA VAL A 88 -18.40 -1.16 26.19
C VAL A 88 -17.89 -0.23 25.08
N TYR A 89 -17.72 1.04 25.39
CA TYR A 89 -17.15 2.02 24.45
C TYR A 89 -15.71 1.65 24.04
N ALA A 90 -14.87 1.26 25.00
CA ALA A 90 -13.50 0.81 24.72
C ALA A 90 -13.47 -0.42 23.81
N LEU A 91 -14.30 -1.43 24.07
CA LEU A 91 -14.40 -2.62 23.24
C LEU A 91 -14.84 -2.30 21.81
N LEU A 92 -15.92 -1.53 21.64
CA LEU A 92 -16.39 -1.12 20.30
C LEU A 92 -15.33 -0.34 19.55
N SER A 93 -14.64 0.59 20.22
CA SER A 93 -13.55 1.35 19.60
C SER A 93 -12.38 0.46 19.18
N ALA A 94 -12.01 -0.55 19.98
CA ALA A 94 -10.98 -1.51 19.64
C ALA A 94 -11.37 -2.35 18.43
N PHE A 95 -12.63 -2.79 18.33
CA PHE A 95 -13.15 -3.45 17.14
C PHE A 95 -13.07 -2.57 15.90
N VAL A 96 -13.43 -1.28 16.00
CA VAL A 96 -13.33 -0.34 14.88
C VAL A 96 -11.87 -0.13 14.46
N ILE A 97 -10.95 0.04 15.42
CA ILE A 97 -9.51 0.19 15.14
C ILE A 97 -8.96 -1.07 14.49
N LEU A 98 -9.30 -2.24 15.02
CA LEU A 98 -8.90 -3.53 14.47
C LEU A 98 -9.43 -3.69 13.05
N TRP A 99 -10.71 -3.39 12.83
CA TRP A 99 -11.33 -3.42 11.51
C TRP A 99 -10.61 -2.48 10.55
N LEU A 100 -10.34 -1.23 10.94
CA LEU A 100 -9.62 -0.28 10.08
C LEU A 100 -8.16 -0.70 9.83
N ASN A 101 -7.50 -1.33 10.79
CA ASN A 101 -6.11 -1.80 10.66
C ASN A 101 -6.02 -3.01 9.72
N THR A 102 -6.92 -3.99 9.88
CA THR A 102 -6.94 -5.21 9.08
C THR A 102 -7.58 -5.00 7.71
N SER A 103 -8.62 -4.17 7.61
CA SER A 103 -9.39 -3.97 6.37
C SER A 103 -8.63 -3.09 5.36
N ARG A 104 -7.82 -2.12 5.80
CA ARG A 104 -6.98 -1.30 4.90
C ARG A 104 -5.78 -2.05 4.27
N ARG A 105 -5.49 -3.29 4.70
CA ARG A 105 -4.50 -4.16 4.06
C ARG A 105 -4.93 -4.63 2.67
N LYS A 106 -6.24 -4.57 2.35
CA LYS A 106 -6.77 -4.84 1.02
C LYS A 106 -6.76 -3.57 0.18
N LYS A 107 -5.59 -3.11 -0.27
CA LYS A 107 -5.53 -2.27 -1.47
C LYS A 107 -5.90 -3.18 -2.66
N PRO A 108 -7.02 -2.95 -3.36
CA PRO A 108 -7.50 -3.91 -4.37
C PRO A 108 -6.64 -3.91 -5.65
N ASN A 109 -5.76 -2.92 -5.83
CA ASN A 109 -5.22 -2.58 -7.14
C ASN A 109 -3.74 -2.92 -7.36
N GLU A 110 -3.03 -3.53 -6.41
CA GLU A 110 -1.60 -3.85 -6.60
C GLU A 110 -1.12 -5.12 -5.87
N ALA A 111 -1.93 -5.69 -4.95
CA ALA A 111 -1.43 -6.64 -3.97
C ALA A 111 -2.00 -8.07 -4.07
N GLN A 112 -2.81 -8.44 -5.08
CA GLN A 112 -3.20 -9.85 -5.21
C GLN A 112 -2.09 -10.76 -5.75
N GLN A 113 -1.07 -10.20 -6.42
CA GLN A 113 0.04 -10.99 -6.97
C GLN A 113 1.21 -11.23 -6.01
N HIS A 114 1.31 -10.49 -4.89
CA HIS A 114 2.49 -10.56 -4.02
C HIS A 114 2.18 -10.40 -2.53
N GLN A 115 1.08 -10.98 -2.05
CA GLN A 115 1.03 -11.30 -0.63
C GLN A 115 2.00 -12.45 -0.42
N LEU A 116 3.22 -12.14 0.06
CA LEU A 116 4.20 -13.11 0.55
C LEU A 116 3.55 -13.93 1.66
N SER A 117 2.77 -14.94 1.29
CA SER A 117 2.47 -16.04 2.19
C SER A 117 3.79 -16.77 2.45
N ALA A 118 3.98 -17.34 3.63
CA ALA A 118 5.20 -18.10 3.94
C ALA A 118 5.47 -19.22 2.92
N TYR A 119 4.42 -19.67 2.22
CA TYR A 119 4.49 -20.68 1.18
C TYR A 119 4.93 -20.14 -0.19
N SER A 120 5.02 -18.82 -0.40
CA SER A 120 5.58 -18.25 -1.64
C SER A 120 7.08 -18.55 -1.80
N VAL A 121 7.78 -18.83 -0.69
CA VAL A 121 9.17 -19.34 -0.71
C VAL A 121 9.23 -20.74 -1.33
N PHE A 122 8.16 -21.53 -1.19
CA PHE A 122 8.10 -22.92 -1.64
C PHE A 122 7.28 -23.09 -2.93
N ASN A 123 6.39 -22.15 -3.24
CA ASN A 123 5.52 -22.16 -4.40
C ASN A 123 5.46 -20.75 -5.03
N PRO A 124 6.55 -20.30 -5.66
CA PRO A 124 6.67 -18.95 -6.22
C PRO A 124 5.68 -18.69 -7.37
N ASN A 125 5.24 -19.74 -8.06
CA ASN A 125 4.27 -19.64 -9.16
C ASN A 125 2.80 -19.77 -8.69
N CYS A 126 2.57 -19.95 -7.38
CA CYS A 126 1.24 -20.23 -6.82
C CYS A 126 0.50 -21.38 -7.54
N GLU A 127 1.24 -22.42 -7.92
CA GLU A 127 0.68 -23.60 -8.58
C GLU A 127 -0.06 -24.49 -7.59
N ARG A 128 -1.03 -25.28 -8.06
CA ARG A 128 -1.79 -26.17 -7.17
C ARG A 128 -0.87 -27.25 -6.60
N LEU A 129 -0.90 -27.43 -5.29
CA LEU A 129 -0.08 -28.45 -4.65
C LEU A 129 -0.63 -29.85 -4.93
N PRO A 130 0.23 -30.82 -5.28
CA PRO A 130 -0.20 -32.19 -5.47
C PRO A 130 -0.81 -32.73 -4.16
N GLY A 131 -2.03 -33.27 -4.26
CA GLY A 131 -2.79 -33.78 -3.10
C GLY A 131 -3.80 -32.80 -2.50
N GLN A 132 -3.84 -31.53 -2.93
CA GLN A 132 -4.96 -30.64 -2.60
C GLN A 132 -6.20 -31.01 -3.42
N ILE A 133 -7.32 -31.28 -2.75
CA ILE A 133 -8.59 -31.55 -3.43
C ILE A 133 -9.08 -30.25 -4.07
N THR A 134 -9.07 -30.22 -5.40
CA THR A 134 -9.45 -29.03 -6.18
C THR A 134 -10.96 -29.00 -6.41
N ALA A 135 -11.54 -27.83 -6.63
CA ALA A 135 -12.97 -27.70 -6.96
C ALA A 135 -13.38 -28.57 -8.16
N GLU A 136 -12.54 -28.62 -9.21
CA GLU A 136 -12.74 -29.49 -10.38
C GLU A 136 -12.82 -30.98 -9.99
N HIS A 137 -12.05 -31.42 -8.99
CA HIS A 137 -12.12 -32.78 -8.46
C HIS A 137 -13.43 -33.03 -7.70
N PHE A 138 -13.92 -32.05 -6.94
CA PHE A 138 -15.23 -32.12 -6.31
C PHE A 138 -16.36 -32.17 -7.35
N GLU A 139 -16.28 -31.37 -8.41
CA GLU A 139 -17.25 -31.39 -9.51
C GLU A 139 -17.27 -32.75 -10.22
N ASP A 140 -16.10 -33.32 -10.49
CA ASP A 140 -15.98 -34.65 -11.09
C ASP A 140 -16.49 -35.76 -10.15
N MET A 141 -16.23 -35.67 -8.83
CA MET A 141 -16.80 -36.58 -7.84
C MET A 141 -18.33 -36.48 -7.78
N TYR A 142 -18.87 -35.26 -7.75
CA TYR A 142 -20.33 -35.04 -7.79
C TYR A 142 -20.93 -35.59 -9.09
N ARG A 143 -20.27 -35.37 -10.23
CA ARG A 143 -20.74 -35.84 -11.54
C ARG A 143 -20.67 -37.36 -11.68
N ARG A 144 -19.69 -38.01 -11.04
CA ARG A 144 -19.55 -39.48 -11.00
C ARG A 144 -20.37 -40.14 -9.87
N GLY A 145 -21.13 -39.37 -9.09
CA GLY A 145 -22.01 -39.90 -8.05
C GLY A 145 -21.30 -40.30 -6.74
N GLY A 146 -20.14 -39.72 -6.42
CA GLY A 146 -19.50 -39.86 -5.11
C GLY A 146 -18.83 -41.20 -4.82
N GLY A 147 -18.50 -42.01 -5.83
CA GLY A 147 -17.77 -43.26 -5.67
C GLY A 147 -16.26 -43.08 -5.64
N LEU A 148 -15.62 -43.34 -4.48
CA LEU A 148 -14.18 -43.52 -4.33
C LEU A 148 -13.78 -44.92 -4.83
N ILE A 149 -13.15 -45.00 -6.02
CA ILE A 149 -12.35 -46.15 -6.48
C ILE A 149 -11.12 -45.61 -7.21
#